data_AF-A0A970YBP6-F1
#
_entry.id   AF-A0A970YBP6-F1
#
_cell.length_a   1.000
_cell.length_b   1.000
_cell.length_c   1.000
_cell.angle_alpha   90.00
_cell.angle_beta   90.00
_cell.angle_gamma   90.00
#
_symmetry.space_group_name_H-M   'P 1'
#
loop_
_entity.id
_entity.type
_entity.pdbx_description
1 polymer ?
#
loop_
_entity_poly.entity_id
_entity_poly.type
_entity_poly.pdbx_seq_one_letter_code
_entity_poly.pdbx_strand_id
1 'polypeptide(L)'
;MGDRWPAIGNPACFLAYVVAALDSPQPPPTEGLLTALLNEIAALDQPFALVLDDYHVVDSPSVDQAIAFIVEHQPPKLLLVIATREDPQLPLARWRDATGP
;
A
#
# COMPACT_ATOMS: atom_id res chain seq x y z
N MET A 1 24.13 20.66 -4.91
CA MET A 1 24.64 19.52 -5.68
C MET A 1 25.12 18.49 -4.67
N GLY A 2 24.32 17.44 -4.39
CA GLY A 2 24.85 16.25 -3.71
C GLY A 2 24.23 15.79 -2.40
N ASP A 3 22.89 15.85 -2.23
CA ASP A 3 22.19 14.93 -1.31
C ASP A 3 21.13 14.18 -2.12
N ARG A 4 21.62 13.43 -3.11
CA ARG A 4 20.81 12.63 -4.01
C ARG A 4 20.53 11.33 -3.28
N TRP A 5 19.39 11.30 -2.60
CA TRP A 5 18.77 10.11 -1.98
C TRP A 5 19.11 8.83 -2.76
N PRO A 6 19.85 7.87 -2.19
CA PRO A 6 19.94 6.55 -2.79
C PRO A 6 18.63 5.83 -2.47
N ALA A 7 18.04 5.12 -3.42
CA ALA A 7 17.02 4.10 -3.18
C ALA A 7 15.51 4.42 -3.36
N ILE A 8 15.11 5.46 -4.09
CA ILE A 8 13.68 5.62 -4.48
C ILE A 8 13.19 4.41 -5.31
N GLY A 9 14.09 3.69 -5.99
CA GLY A 9 13.75 2.47 -6.75
C GLY A 9 13.98 1.13 -6.02
N ASN A 10 14.45 1.10 -4.77
CA ASN A 10 14.72 -0.16 -4.07
C ASN A 10 13.62 -0.45 -3.02
N PRO A 11 12.78 -1.48 -3.23
CA PRO A 11 11.69 -1.81 -2.31
C PRO A 11 12.17 -2.16 -0.89
N ALA A 12 13.41 -2.64 -0.71
CA ALA A 12 13.96 -2.96 0.61
C ALA A 12 14.26 -1.70 1.46
N CYS A 13 14.75 -0.62 0.84
CA CYS A 13 15.00 0.64 1.55
C CYS A 13 13.68 1.33 1.92
N PHE A 14 12.67 1.20 1.07
CA PHE A 14 11.32 1.68 1.34
C PHE A 14 10.69 0.97 2.56
N LEU A 15 10.76 -0.37 2.62
CA LEU A 15 10.21 -1.13 3.76
C LEU A 15 10.91 -0.77 5.07
N ALA A 16 12.24 -0.60 5.03
CA ALA A 16 13.01 -0.17 6.19
C ALA A 16 12.59 1.20 6.72
N TYR A 17 12.27 2.16 5.84
CA TYR A 17 11.75 3.47 6.23
C TYR A 17 10.38 3.38 6.89
N VAL A 18 9.44 2.61 6.30
CA VAL A 18 8.10 2.44 6.88
C VAL A 18 8.18 1.78 8.25
N VAL A 19 8.98 0.71 8.39
CA VAL A 19 9.20 0.04 9.68
C VAL A 19 9.78 1.01 10.70
N ALA A 20 10.78 1.81 10.32
CA ALA A 20 11.36 2.82 11.21
C ALA A 20 10.36 3.92 11.62
N ALA A 21 9.46 4.32 10.72
CA ALA A 21 8.41 5.30 11.02
C ALA A 21 7.35 4.74 11.99
N LEU A 22 7.03 3.44 11.90
CA LEU A 22 6.11 2.76 12.79
C LEU A 22 6.70 2.57 14.21
N ASP A 23 8.02 2.40 14.32
CA ASP A 23 8.74 2.33 15.60
C ASP A 23 8.94 3.71 16.28
N SER A 24 8.39 4.78 15.71
CA SER A 24 8.52 6.12 16.29
C SER A 24 7.64 6.31 17.53
N PRO A 25 8.05 7.16 18.51
CA PRO A 25 7.30 7.37 19.75
C PRO A 25 5.88 7.91 19.55
N GLN A 26 5.63 8.54 18.41
CA GLN A 26 4.32 9.04 18.02
C GLN A 26 4.11 8.71 16.54
N PRO A 27 3.58 7.51 16.23
CA PRO A 27 3.38 7.11 14.86
C PRO A 27 2.36 8.05 14.18
N PRO A 28 2.56 8.38 12.89
CA PRO A 28 1.58 9.15 12.15
C PRO A 28 0.24 8.39 12.07
N PRO A 29 -0.89 9.09 11.93
CA PRO A 29 -2.16 8.44 11.66
C PRO A 29 -2.06 7.59 10.38
N THR A 30 -2.69 6.42 10.40
CA THR A 30 -2.59 5.41 9.33
C THR A 30 -2.90 5.99 7.94
N GLU A 31 -3.95 6.79 7.81
CA GLU A 31 -4.32 7.45 6.55
C GLU A 31 -3.22 8.39 6.03
N GLY A 32 -2.56 9.14 6.93
CA GLY A 32 -1.47 10.03 6.57
C GLY A 32 -0.24 9.24 6.09
N LEU A 33 0.06 8.11 6.73
CA LEU A 33 1.11 7.20 6.31
C LEU A 33 0.80 6.56 4.95
N LEU A 34 -0.43 6.09 4.74
CA LEU A 34 -0.89 5.53 3.46
C LEU A 34 -0.87 6.57 2.35
N THR A 35 -1.28 7.80 2.62
CA THR A 35 -1.24 8.90 1.64
C THR A 35 0.20 9.18 1.21
N ALA A 36 1.13 9.30 2.16
CA ALA A 36 2.54 9.49 1.86
C ALA A 36 3.09 8.32 1.02
N LEU A 37 2.73 7.09 1.39
CA LEU A 37 3.08 5.89 0.65
C LEU A 37 2.60 5.94 -0.81
N LEU A 38 1.31 6.19 -1.04
CA LEU A 38 0.74 6.20 -2.38
C LEU A 38 1.35 7.31 -3.24
N ASN A 39 1.66 8.47 -2.65
CA ASN A 39 2.33 9.56 -3.36
C ASN A 39 3.76 9.20 -3.79
N GLU A 40 4.52 8.53 -2.93
CA GLU A 40 5.86 8.04 -3.28
C GLU A 40 5.79 6.98 -4.39
N ILE A 41 4.84 6.04 -4.31
CA ILE A 41 4.61 5.04 -5.38
C ILE A 41 4.21 5.73 -6.68
N ALA A 42 3.35 6.75 -6.63
CA ALA A 42 2.91 7.51 -7.80
C ALA A 42 4.09 8.23 -8.49
N ALA A 43 5.09 8.67 -7.72
CA ALA A 43 6.29 9.33 -8.21
C ALA A 43 7.29 8.36 -8.85
N LEU A 44 7.13 7.03 -8.67
CA LEU A 44 7.99 6.05 -9.32
C LEU A 44 7.78 6.07 -10.84
N ASP A 45 8.86 5.99 -11.60
CA ASP A 45 8.78 5.86 -13.06
C ASP A 45 8.39 4.46 -13.53
N GLN A 46 8.52 3.47 -12.66
CA GLN A 46 8.33 2.05 -12.93
C GLN A 46 7.05 1.50 -12.27
N PRO A 47 6.45 0.42 -12.82
CA PRO A 47 5.37 -0.30 -12.16
C PRO A 47 5.82 -0.81 -10.77
N PHE A 48 4.90 -0.75 -9.80
CA PHE A 48 5.13 -1.22 -8.44
C PHE A 48 4.07 -2.24 -8.07
N ALA A 49 4.48 -3.42 -7.61
CA ALA A 49 3.55 -4.45 -7.14
C ALA A 49 3.59 -4.54 -5.61
N LEU A 50 2.44 -4.36 -4.96
CA LEU A 50 2.24 -4.64 -3.55
C LEU A 50 1.55 -5.99 -3.42
N VAL A 51 2.27 -7.00 -2.91
CA VAL A 51 1.75 -8.35 -2.72
C VAL A 51 1.48 -8.59 -1.25
N LEU A 52 0.23 -8.89 -0.90
CA LEU A 52 -0.20 -9.27 0.43
C LEU A 52 -0.51 -10.77 0.41
N ASP A 53 0.33 -11.56 1.07
CA ASP A 53 0.14 -13.01 1.17
C ASP A 53 -0.56 -13.38 2.48
N ASP A 54 -1.26 -14.52 2.47
CA ASP A 54 -2.04 -15.06 3.58
C ASP A 54 -2.97 -14.02 4.26
N TYR A 55 -3.63 -13.14 3.48
CA TYR A 55 -4.45 -12.03 4.01
C TYR A 55 -5.53 -12.48 5.04
N HIS A 56 -6.12 -13.66 4.85
CA HIS A 56 -7.06 -14.27 5.81
C HIS A 56 -6.56 -14.38 7.27
N VAL A 57 -5.24 -14.38 7.52
CA VAL A 57 -4.69 -14.43 8.88
C VAL A 57 -4.87 -13.09 9.59
N VAL A 58 -5.05 -12.00 8.84
CA VAL A 58 -5.23 -10.66 9.38
C VAL A 58 -6.70 -10.41 9.67
N ASP A 59 -7.12 -10.70 10.90
CA ASP A 59 -8.45 -10.35 11.42
C ASP A 59 -8.44 -8.95 12.05
N SER A 60 -8.42 -7.91 11.22
CA SER A 60 -8.36 -6.52 11.69
C SER A 60 -9.17 -5.58 10.79
N PRO A 61 -10.26 -4.98 11.30
CA PRO A 61 -11.05 -3.99 10.56
C PRO A 61 -10.22 -2.77 10.12
N SER A 62 -9.18 -2.42 10.87
CA SER A 62 -8.26 -1.33 10.53
C SER A 62 -7.42 -1.65 9.30
N VAL A 63 -7.08 -2.92 9.08
CA VAL A 63 -6.38 -3.36 7.87
C VAL A 63 -7.34 -3.36 6.68
N ASP A 64 -8.57 -3.84 6.85
CA ASP A 64 -9.58 -3.77 5.79
C ASP A 64 -9.82 -2.33 5.30
N GLN A 65 -9.90 -1.38 6.24
CA GLN A 65 -10.00 0.05 5.92
C GLN A 65 -8.77 0.57 5.18
N ALA A 66 -7.57 0.15 5.58
CA ALA A 66 -6.33 0.51 4.89
C ALA A 66 -6.28 -0.03 3.45
N ILE A 67 -6.69 -1.29 3.24
CA ILE A 67 -6.77 -1.88 1.89
C ILE A 67 -7.81 -1.14 1.05
N ALA A 68 -8.98 -0.84 1.61
CA ALA A 68 -9.99 -0.08 0.91
C ALA A 68 -9.49 1.31 0.50
N PHE A 69 -8.78 2.00 1.39
CA PHE A 69 -8.16 3.28 1.10
C PHE A 69 -7.13 3.20 -0.04
N ILE A 70 -6.27 2.17 -0.04
CA ILE A 70 -5.29 1.94 -1.11
C ILE A 70 -5.98 1.72 -2.46
N VAL A 71 -7.05 0.92 -2.51
CA VAL A 71 -7.77 0.65 -3.76
C VAL A 71 -8.50 1.90 -4.27
N GLU A 72 -9.11 2.67 -3.37
CA GLU A 72 -9.83 3.91 -3.74
C GLU A 72 -8.88 5.03 -4.24
N HIS A 73 -7.63 5.05 -3.78
CA HIS A 73 -6.63 6.05 -4.15
C HIS A 73 -5.47 5.45 -4.97
N GLN A 74 -5.70 4.32 -5.63
CA GLN A 74 -4.66 3.55 -6.30
C GLN A 74 -4.02 4.37 -7.43
N PRO A 75 -2.70 4.65 -7.35
CA PRO A 75 -2.00 5.28 -8.47
C PRO A 75 -1.90 4.31 -9.65
N PRO A 76 -1.86 4.82 -10.90
CA PRO A 76 -1.97 3.99 -12.10
C PRO A 76 -0.84 2.96 -12.27
N LYS A 77 0.28 3.14 -11.57
CA LYS A 77 1.45 2.24 -11.62
C LYS A 77 1.46 1.21 -10.49
N LEU A 78 0.53 1.30 -9.54
CA LEU A 78 0.42 0.36 -8.43
C LEU A 78 -0.43 -0.84 -8.86
N LEU A 79 0.16 -2.03 -8.81
CA LEU A 79 -0.55 -3.30 -8.87
C LEU A 79 -0.70 -3.84 -7.45
N LEU A 80 -1.94 -3.91 -6.94
CA LEU A 80 -2.23 -4.58 -5.68
C LEU A 80 -2.58 -6.05 -5.96
N VAL A 81 -1.85 -6.97 -5.32
CA VAL A 81 -2.09 -8.41 -5.39
C VAL A 81 -2.39 -8.92 -3.98
N ILE A 82 -3.53 -9.58 -3.81
CA ILE A 82 -3.93 -10.18 -2.54
C ILE A 82 -4.04 -11.68 -2.74
N ALA A 83 -3.21 -12.44 -2.03
CA ALA A 83 -3.30 -13.89 -1.92
C ALA A 83 -3.92 -14.25 -0.58
N THR A 84 -4.99 -15.04 -0.63
CA THR A 84 -5.78 -15.43 0.53
C THR A 84 -6.36 -16.82 0.33
N ARG A 85 -6.52 -17.57 1.42
CA ARG A 85 -7.13 -18.90 1.42
C ARG A 85 -8.63 -18.85 1.67
N GLU A 86 -9.12 -17.72 2.16
CA GLU A 86 -10.52 -17.47 2.45
C GLU A 86 -11.01 -16.26 1.64
N ASP A 87 -12.32 -16.22 1.39
CA ASP A 87 -12.92 -15.12 0.65
C ASP A 87 -12.79 -13.84 1.50
N PRO A 88 -12.04 -12.82 1.04
CA PRO A 88 -11.74 -11.67 1.87
C PRO A 88 -12.99 -10.83 2.09
N GLN A 89 -13.17 -10.25 3.28
CA GLN A 89 -14.29 -9.35 3.61
C GLN A 89 -14.15 -7.96 2.95
N LEU A 90 -13.64 -7.93 1.72
CA LEU A 90 -13.47 -6.73 0.92
C LEU A 90 -14.66 -6.56 -0.02
N PRO A 91 -15.08 -5.32 -0.33
CA PRO A 91 -16.19 -5.06 -1.24
C PRO A 91 -15.77 -5.28 -2.71
N LEU A 92 -15.30 -6.48 -3.06
CA LEU A 92 -14.76 -6.82 -4.39
C LEU A 92 -15.77 -6.59 -5.52
N ALA A 93 -17.05 -6.83 -5.26
CA ALA A 93 -18.12 -6.56 -6.22
C ALA A 93 -18.13 -5.08 -6.65
N ARG A 94 -17.96 -4.15 -5.69
CA ARG A 94 -17.91 -2.71 -5.96
C ARG A 94 -16.69 -2.33 -6.81
N TRP A 95 -15.55 -2.96 -6.57
CA TRP A 95 -14.32 -2.64 -7.31
C TRP A 95 -14.28 -3.23 -8.72
N ARG A 96 -14.93 -4.38 -8.93
CA ARG A 96 -15.07 -4.98 -10.25
C ARG A 96 -15.89 -4.12 -11.21
N ASP A 97 -16.92 -3.44 -10.69
CA ASP A 97 -17.78 -2.56 -11.50
C ASP A 97 -17.15 -1.18 -11.75
N ALA A 98 -16.17 -0.77 -10.96
CA ALA A 98 -15.43 0.49 -11.12
C ALA A 98 -14.39 0.45 -12.25
N THR A 99 -14.05 -0.76 -12.74
CA THR A 99 -13.26 -0.93 -13.95
C THR A 99 -14.21 -0.85 -15.14
N GLY A 100 -14.52 0.37 -15.59
CA GLY A 100 -15.31 0.61 -16.81
C GLY A 100 -14.68 -0.04 -18.06
N PRO A 101 -15.46 -0.19 -19.15
CA PRO A 101 -15.02 -0.86 -20.39
C PRO A 101 -13.83 -0.19 -21.09
#